data_AF-A0AAT9M8V6-F1
#
_entry.id   AF-A0AAT9M8V6-F1
#
_cell.length_a   1.000
_cell.length_b   1.000
_cell.length_c   1.000
_cell.angle_alpha   90.00
_cell.angle_beta   90.00
_cell.angle_gamma   90.00
#
_symmetry.space_group_name_H-M   'P 1'
#
loop_
_entity.id
_entity.type
_entity.pdbx_description
1 polymer ?
#
loop_
_entity_poly.entity_id
_entity_poly.type
_entity_poly.pdbx_seq_one_letter_code
_entity_poly.pdbx_strand_id
1 'polypeptide(L)'
;MPTISAREIAQHAYDAGFRGESLNTAVAVALAESHGDTGIHGDVNLQTGTWGPSVGLWQIRSLNPGHGTAAEQALRNAQANADPAVNARHAYAISHQGTNFRPWSTYTNGAYRSYLNQARTASGQVTSGPATGGATPTSFRAAPRALDQVAAELAAQAQRLRSVQGEVGSPEPASTAFGGLPQSQQAAEAHAKLVESLATRITAQLNRTSTLATGVQSSSANYQQGDTQTATSYQSLLA
;
A
#
# COMPACT_ATOMS: atom_id res chain seq x y z
N MET A 1 -1.49 12.32 14.50
CA MET A 1 -2.68 12.57 13.67
C MET A 1 -3.19 11.22 13.16
N PRO A 2 -4.50 11.05 12.87
CA PRO A 2 -5.02 9.76 12.42
C PRO A 2 -4.59 9.49 10.97
N THR A 3 -3.61 8.62 10.80
CA THR A 3 -3.27 8.03 9.51
C THR A 3 -4.18 6.83 9.27
N ILE A 4 -4.85 6.79 8.11
CA ILE A 4 -5.69 5.67 7.70
C ILE A 4 -4.98 4.77 6.68
N SER A 5 -5.39 3.52 6.60
CA SER A 5 -4.81 2.52 5.70
C SER A 5 -5.18 2.76 4.24
N ALA A 6 -4.39 2.21 3.31
CA ALA A 6 -4.71 2.25 1.88
C ALA A 6 -6.07 1.62 1.54
N ARG A 7 -6.52 0.61 2.32
CA ARG A 7 -7.84 0.00 2.17
C ARG A 7 -8.95 0.98 2.55
N GLU A 8 -8.80 1.73 3.63
CA GLU A 8 -9.77 2.75 4.04
C GLU A 8 -9.83 3.91 3.01
N ILE A 9 -8.68 4.32 2.46
CA ILE A 9 -8.63 5.28 1.34
C ILE A 9 -9.39 4.72 0.13
N ALA A 10 -9.15 3.46 -0.22
CA ALA A 10 -9.85 2.79 -1.32
C ALA A 10 -11.37 2.70 -1.07
N GLN A 11 -11.79 2.49 0.18
CA GLN A 11 -13.21 2.48 0.53
C GLN A 11 -13.84 3.86 0.30
N HIS A 12 -13.23 4.93 0.80
CA HIS A 12 -13.73 6.29 0.57
C HIS A 12 -13.78 6.65 -0.92
N ALA A 13 -12.76 6.27 -1.70
CA ALA A 13 -12.74 6.50 -3.15
C ALA A 13 -13.81 5.68 -3.88
N TYR A 14 -14.03 4.42 -3.49
CA TYR A 14 -15.08 3.59 -4.03
C TYR A 14 -16.48 4.14 -3.69
N ASP A 15 -16.71 4.56 -2.46
CA ASP A 15 -17.99 5.15 -2.04
C ASP A 15 -18.26 6.48 -2.75
N ALA A 16 -17.20 7.23 -3.11
CA ALA A 16 -17.30 8.45 -3.90
C ALA A 16 -17.64 8.24 -5.39
N GLY A 17 -17.42 7.03 -5.92
CA GLY A 17 -17.78 6.66 -7.30
C GLY A 17 -16.62 6.20 -8.18
N PHE A 18 -15.36 6.25 -7.72
CA PHE A 18 -14.22 5.74 -8.50
C PHE A 18 -14.32 4.22 -8.70
N ARG A 19 -13.98 3.71 -9.89
CA ARG A 19 -14.05 2.29 -10.25
C ARG A 19 -12.86 1.89 -11.14
N GLY A 20 -12.50 0.61 -11.17
CA GLY A 20 -11.46 0.10 -12.06
C GLY A 20 -10.13 0.87 -11.92
N GLU A 21 -9.53 1.28 -13.04
CA GLU A 21 -8.24 1.99 -13.01
C GLU A 21 -8.33 3.41 -12.42
N SER A 22 -9.50 4.06 -12.48
CA SER A 22 -9.67 5.37 -11.83
C SER A 22 -9.66 5.25 -10.31
N LEU A 23 -10.14 4.13 -9.76
CA LEU A 23 -9.99 3.80 -8.34
C LEU A 23 -8.53 3.58 -7.96
N ASN A 24 -7.80 2.76 -8.73
CA ASN A 24 -6.36 2.55 -8.52
C ASN A 24 -5.58 3.87 -8.54
N THR A 25 -5.87 4.73 -9.51
CA THR A 25 -5.20 6.02 -9.67
C THR A 25 -5.55 6.97 -8.52
N ALA A 26 -6.83 7.06 -8.14
CA ALA A 26 -7.27 7.91 -7.03
C ALA A 26 -6.61 7.53 -5.70
N VAL A 27 -6.51 6.23 -5.39
CA VAL A 27 -5.86 5.73 -4.17
C VAL A 27 -4.36 6.02 -4.19
N ALA A 28 -3.70 5.78 -5.33
CA ALA A 28 -2.28 6.07 -5.49
C ALA A 28 -1.94 7.57 -5.37
N VAL A 29 -2.80 8.43 -5.92
CA VAL A 29 -2.68 9.89 -5.77
C VAL A 29 -2.86 10.28 -4.30
N ALA A 30 -3.89 9.80 -3.60
CA ALA A 30 -4.07 10.12 -2.18
C ALA A 30 -2.87 9.70 -1.31
N LEU A 31 -2.31 8.51 -1.55
CA LEU A 31 -1.11 8.03 -0.85
C LEU A 31 0.12 8.89 -1.14
N ALA A 32 0.30 9.33 -2.39
CA ALA A 32 1.40 10.22 -2.76
C ALA A 32 1.26 11.63 -2.18
N GLU A 33 0.03 12.14 -2.10
CA GLU A 33 -0.28 13.48 -1.58
C GLU A 33 -0.19 13.56 -0.05
N SER A 34 -0.66 12.54 0.66
CA SER A 34 -0.89 12.62 2.12
C SER A 34 -0.25 11.52 2.95
N HIS A 35 0.25 10.45 2.32
CA HIS A 35 0.67 9.22 3.01
C HIS A 35 -0.44 8.59 3.88
N GLY A 36 -1.71 8.93 3.62
CA GLY A 36 -2.86 8.49 4.41
C GLY A 36 -3.15 9.33 5.65
N ASP A 37 -2.43 10.42 5.88
CA ASP A 37 -2.73 11.36 6.97
C ASP A 37 -3.95 12.22 6.60
N THR A 38 -5.05 12.05 7.32
CA THR A 38 -6.30 12.79 7.05
C THR A 38 -6.25 14.23 7.58
N GLY A 39 -5.33 14.54 8.49
CA GLY A 39 -5.16 15.87 9.11
C GLY A 39 -4.09 16.73 8.46
N ILE A 40 -3.41 16.24 7.41
CA ILE A 40 -2.30 16.97 6.79
C ILE A 40 -2.81 18.15 5.95
N HIS A 41 -2.21 19.32 6.19
CA HIS A 41 -2.45 20.54 5.43
C HIS A 41 -1.21 20.87 4.60
N GLY A 42 -1.32 20.81 3.28
CA GLY A 42 -0.27 21.17 2.33
C GLY A 42 -0.37 22.63 1.88
N ASP A 43 0.65 23.08 1.14
CA ASP A 43 0.70 24.41 0.51
C ASP A 43 0.43 25.58 1.48
N VAL A 44 0.75 25.38 2.76
CA VAL A 44 0.50 26.36 3.83
C VAL A 44 1.28 27.66 3.59
N ASN A 45 2.45 27.56 2.95
CA ASN A 45 3.32 28.70 2.61
C ASN A 45 2.97 29.33 1.24
N LEU A 46 2.04 28.75 0.47
CA LEU A 46 1.65 29.21 -0.86
C LEU A 46 0.27 29.90 -0.86
N GLN A 47 -0.28 30.17 0.33
CA GLN A 47 -1.57 30.82 0.50
C GLN A 47 -1.56 32.26 -0.02
N THR A 48 -2.69 32.68 -0.57
CA THR A 48 -2.92 34.01 -1.13
C THR A 48 -4.29 34.51 -0.70
N GLY A 49 -4.68 35.73 -1.08
CA GLY A 49 -6.05 36.21 -0.89
C GLY A 49 -7.11 35.29 -1.53
N THR A 50 -6.76 34.64 -2.65
CA THR A 50 -7.67 33.72 -3.37
C THR A 50 -7.60 32.28 -2.88
N TRP A 51 -6.40 31.76 -2.60
CA TRP A 51 -6.18 30.34 -2.33
C TRP A 51 -5.73 30.09 -0.89
N GLY A 52 -6.42 29.20 -0.18
CA GLY A 52 -6.04 28.68 1.14
C GLY A 52 -5.40 27.28 1.04
N PRO A 53 -5.03 26.63 2.15
CA PRO A 53 -4.24 25.39 2.20
C PRO A 53 -4.83 24.23 1.37
N SER A 54 -3.99 23.24 1.04
CA SER A 54 -4.45 21.96 0.48
C SER A 54 -4.87 21.03 1.62
N VAL A 55 -6.07 20.45 1.54
CA VAL A 55 -6.69 19.74 2.68
C VAL A 55 -7.03 18.29 2.36
N GLY A 56 -6.78 17.41 3.33
CA GLY A 56 -7.23 16.03 3.36
C GLY A 56 -6.39 15.07 2.50
N LEU A 57 -6.90 13.85 2.33
CA LEU A 57 -6.22 12.76 1.65
C LEU A 57 -5.81 13.09 0.21
N TRP A 58 -6.68 13.79 -0.54
CA TRP A 58 -6.43 14.19 -1.93
C TRP A 58 -5.87 15.61 -2.05
N GLN A 59 -5.41 16.22 -0.94
CA GLN A 59 -4.77 17.54 -0.92
C GLN A 59 -5.48 18.56 -1.83
N ILE A 60 -6.80 18.72 -1.63
CA ILE A 60 -7.60 19.64 -2.45
C ILE A 60 -7.28 21.05 -1.99
N ARG A 61 -6.65 21.83 -2.88
CA ARG A 61 -6.37 23.26 -2.66
C ARG A 61 -7.67 24.02 -2.37
N SER A 62 -7.76 24.63 -1.19
CA SER A 62 -8.96 25.34 -0.77
C SER A 62 -9.07 26.71 -1.42
N LEU A 63 -10.30 27.17 -1.62
CA LEU A 63 -10.60 28.47 -2.21
C LEU A 63 -11.21 29.38 -1.13
N ASN A 64 -10.65 30.58 -0.98
CA ASN A 64 -11.12 31.52 0.04
C ASN A 64 -12.49 32.11 -0.35
N PRO A 65 -13.34 32.46 0.64
CA PRO A 65 -14.65 33.06 0.38
C PRO A 65 -14.56 34.29 -0.54
N GLY A 66 -15.50 34.41 -1.48
CA GLY A 66 -15.55 35.52 -2.44
C GLY A 66 -14.77 35.28 -3.73
N HIS A 67 -14.13 34.12 -3.90
CA HIS A 67 -13.42 33.76 -5.12
C HIS A 67 -14.05 32.53 -5.82
N GLY A 68 -13.88 32.46 -7.16
CA GLY A 68 -14.41 31.41 -8.02
C GLY A 68 -15.93 31.36 -8.11
N THR A 69 -16.42 30.33 -8.78
CA THR A 69 -17.85 30.03 -8.90
C THR A 69 -18.38 29.36 -7.62
N ALA A 70 -19.71 29.37 -7.44
CA ALA A 70 -20.34 28.67 -6.33
C ALA A 70 -20.03 27.15 -6.33
N ALA A 71 -19.91 26.55 -7.52
CA ALA A 71 -19.53 25.15 -7.66
C ALA A 71 -18.08 24.89 -7.20
N GLU A 72 -17.15 25.79 -7.56
CA GLU A 72 -15.75 25.68 -7.11
C GLU A 72 -15.63 25.87 -5.59
N GLN A 73 -16.37 26.83 -5.01
CA GLN A 73 -16.39 27.02 -3.55
C GLN A 73 -16.93 25.80 -2.82
N ALA A 74 -17.97 25.14 -3.35
CA ALA A 74 -18.52 23.94 -2.74
C ALA A 74 -17.48 22.80 -2.68
N LEU A 75 -16.74 22.57 -3.77
CA LEU A 75 -15.73 21.52 -3.86
C LEU A 75 -14.44 21.85 -3.10
N ARG A 76 -14.12 23.13 -2.92
CA ARG A 76 -12.85 23.62 -2.35
C ARG A 76 -13.01 24.27 -0.98
N ASN A 77 -14.08 23.93 -0.26
CA ASN A 77 -14.25 24.35 1.13
C ASN A 77 -13.25 23.59 2.03
N ALA A 78 -12.39 24.32 2.74
CA ALA A 78 -11.34 23.74 3.58
C ALA A 78 -11.91 22.87 4.71
N GLN A 79 -12.93 23.35 5.43
CA GLN A 79 -13.53 22.65 6.56
C GLN A 79 -14.22 21.36 6.12
N ALA A 80 -14.95 21.40 5.00
CA ALA A 80 -15.62 20.23 4.46
C ALA A 80 -14.61 19.16 4.00
N ASN A 81 -13.50 19.58 3.38
CA ASN A 81 -12.45 18.67 2.90
C ASN A 81 -11.60 18.04 4.01
N ALA A 82 -11.78 18.43 5.28
CA ALA A 82 -11.16 17.74 6.42
C ALA A 82 -11.83 16.38 6.71
N ASP A 83 -13.07 16.17 6.28
CA ASP A 83 -13.73 14.86 6.33
C ASP A 83 -13.28 13.98 5.15
N PRO A 84 -12.72 12.77 5.39
CA PRO A 84 -12.21 11.90 4.32
C PRO A 84 -13.26 11.50 3.27
N ALA A 85 -14.52 11.29 3.67
CA ALA A 85 -15.58 10.89 2.75
C ALA A 85 -16.03 12.07 1.87
N VAL A 86 -16.11 13.27 2.43
CA VAL A 86 -16.35 14.52 1.67
C VAL A 86 -15.19 14.77 0.70
N ASN A 87 -13.95 14.67 1.18
CA ASN A 87 -12.75 14.89 0.39
C ASN A 87 -12.69 13.94 -0.83
N ALA A 88 -13.05 12.66 -0.64
CA ALA A 88 -13.15 11.69 -1.72
C ALA A 88 -14.21 12.07 -2.77
N ARG A 89 -15.40 12.51 -2.35
CA ARG A 89 -16.47 12.97 -3.27
C ARG A 89 -16.04 14.19 -4.08
N HIS A 90 -15.36 15.13 -3.44
CA HIS A 90 -14.82 16.30 -4.13
C HIS A 90 -13.68 15.93 -5.09
N ALA A 91 -12.80 15.01 -4.72
CA ALA A 91 -11.77 14.48 -5.62
C ALA A 91 -12.39 13.80 -6.85
N TYR A 92 -13.48 13.04 -6.66
CA TYR A 92 -14.23 12.45 -7.76
C TYR A 92 -14.82 13.50 -8.71
N ALA A 93 -15.41 14.56 -8.18
CA ALA A 93 -15.93 15.66 -8.99
C ALA A 93 -14.82 16.42 -9.73
N ILE A 94 -13.74 16.80 -9.04
CA ILE A 94 -12.59 17.54 -9.61
C ILE A 94 -11.88 16.73 -10.68
N SER A 95 -11.83 15.40 -10.51
CA SER A 95 -11.22 14.51 -11.51
C SER A 95 -12.11 14.23 -12.73
N HIS A 96 -13.20 14.98 -12.91
CA HIS A 96 -14.21 14.69 -13.93
C HIS A 96 -14.66 13.22 -13.86
N GLN A 97 -15.08 12.79 -12.67
CA GLN A 97 -15.58 11.44 -12.42
C GLN A 97 -14.50 10.37 -12.69
N GLY A 98 -13.24 10.69 -12.36
CA GLY A 98 -12.09 9.79 -12.52
C GLY A 98 -11.51 9.71 -13.94
N THR A 99 -11.85 10.65 -14.83
CA THR A 99 -11.30 10.70 -16.20
C THR A 99 -10.11 11.65 -16.35
N ASN A 100 -9.86 12.53 -15.39
CA ASN A 100 -8.80 13.54 -15.45
C ASN A 100 -8.10 13.73 -14.10
N PHE A 101 -6.87 13.24 -13.96
CA PHE A 101 -6.04 13.43 -12.76
C PHE A 101 -4.98 14.53 -12.90
N ARG A 102 -4.99 15.30 -13.99
CA ARG A 102 -4.04 16.42 -14.20
C ARG A 102 -4.06 17.51 -13.12
N PRO A 103 -5.15 17.74 -12.36
CA PRO A 103 -5.12 18.69 -11.23
C PRO A 103 -4.13 18.35 -10.12
N TRP A 104 -3.69 17.09 -10.02
CA TRP A 104 -2.74 16.64 -8.99
C TRP A 104 -1.30 16.64 -9.52
N SER A 105 -0.42 17.32 -8.79
CA SER A 105 1.00 17.38 -9.16
C SER A 105 1.67 16.01 -9.03
N THR A 106 1.30 15.23 -8.00
CA THR A 106 1.77 13.85 -7.79
C THR A 106 1.39 12.90 -8.94
N TYR A 107 0.32 13.19 -9.67
CA TYR A 107 -0.03 12.48 -10.90
C TYR A 107 0.87 12.91 -12.06
N THR A 108 0.96 14.21 -12.31
CA THR A 108 1.67 14.76 -13.48
C THR A 108 3.19 14.60 -13.42
N ASN A 109 3.79 14.61 -12.22
CA ASN A 109 5.22 14.34 -12.02
C ASN A 109 5.54 12.84 -11.88
N GLY A 110 4.52 11.97 -11.84
CA GLY A 110 4.66 10.52 -11.77
C GLY A 110 4.89 9.94 -10.37
N ALA A 111 4.91 10.73 -9.30
CA ALA A 111 5.10 10.25 -7.93
C ALA A 111 4.07 9.20 -7.51
N TYR A 112 2.82 9.31 -7.97
CA TYR A 112 1.77 8.32 -7.68
C TYR A 112 2.13 6.88 -8.13
N ARG A 113 3.02 6.72 -9.12
CA ARG A 113 3.36 5.41 -9.69
C ARG A 113 4.00 4.46 -8.69
N SER A 114 4.76 4.97 -7.72
CA SER A 114 5.35 4.12 -6.66
C SER A 114 4.29 3.49 -5.75
N TYR A 115 3.09 4.07 -5.70
CA TYR A 115 1.97 3.60 -4.88
C TYR A 115 0.97 2.74 -5.67
N LEU A 116 1.12 2.59 -6.98
CA LEU A 116 0.15 1.85 -7.82
C LEU A 116 -0.03 0.39 -7.41
N ASN A 117 1.03 -0.29 -6.98
CA ASN A 117 0.92 -1.68 -6.51
C ASN A 117 0.08 -1.78 -5.23
N GLN A 118 0.36 -0.93 -4.24
CA GLN A 118 -0.40 -0.85 -3.00
C GLN A 118 -1.86 -0.43 -3.26
N ALA A 119 -2.07 0.53 -4.15
CA ALA A 119 -3.39 1.01 -4.54
C ALA A 119 -4.23 -0.07 -5.24
N ARG A 120 -3.63 -0.87 -6.14
CA ARG A 120 -4.31 -2.00 -6.79
C ARG A 120 -4.73 -3.07 -5.78
N THR A 121 -3.86 -3.42 -4.84
CA THR A 121 -4.19 -4.36 -3.76
C THR A 121 -5.36 -3.85 -2.92
N ALA A 122 -5.30 -2.59 -2.48
CA ALA A 122 -6.36 -1.98 -1.67
C ALA A 122 -7.69 -1.85 -2.43
N SER A 123 -7.63 -1.43 -3.70
CA SER A 123 -8.81 -1.29 -4.57
C SER A 123 -9.47 -2.64 -4.82
N GLY A 124 -8.67 -3.68 -5.10
CA GLY A 124 -9.17 -5.06 -5.25
C GLY A 124 -9.94 -5.53 -4.02
N GLN A 125 -9.43 -5.26 -2.81
CA GLN A 125 -10.10 -5.63 -1.57
C GLN A 125 -11.48 -4.96 -1.36
N VAL A 126 -11.71 -3.80 -1.98
CA VAL A 126 -12.98 -3.04 -1.87
C VAL A 126 -13.94 -3.42 -3.00
N THR A 127 -13.45 -3.55 -4.23
CA THR A 127 -14.27 -3.88 -5.40
C THR A 127 -14.78 -5.32 -5.40
N SER A 128 -14.03 -6.24 -4.79
CA SER A 128 -14.47 -7.61 -4.65
C SER A 128 -15.63 -7.78 -3.65
N GLY A 129 -15.99 -6.73 -2.90
CA GLY A 129 -16.79 -6.87 -1.68
C GLY A 129 -16.24 -8.01 -0.79
N PRO A 130 -16.95 -8.41 0.26
CA PRO A 130 -17.05 -9.83 0.50
C PRO A 130 -17.93 -10.40 -0.62
N ALA A 131 -17.33 -10.96 -1.67
CA ALA A 131 -17.74 -12.18 -2.38
C ALA A 131 -17.60 -12.14 -3.93
N THR A 132 -17.40 -13.34 -4.48
CA THR A 132 -17.94 -13.78 -5.78
C THR A 132 -17.48 -13.04 -7.05
N GLY A 133 -16.55 -13.69 -7.76
CA GLY A 133 -16.66 -14.00 -9.19
C GLY A 133 -16.99 -12.89 -10.20
N GLY A 134 -16.02 -12.63 -11.09
CA GLY A 134 -16.33 -12.42 -12.51
C GLY A 134 -15.70 -11.17 -13.14
N ALA A 135 -14.62 -11.36 -13.91
CA ALA A 135 -14.16 -10.39 -14.90
C ALA A 135 -13.57 -11.11 -16.13
N THR A 136 -13.86 -10.58 -17.32
CA THR A 136 -12.92 -10.58 -18.45
C THR A 136 -13.16 -9.28 -19.23
N PRO A 137 -12.11 -8.54 -19.64
CA PRO A 137 -11.50 -8.80 -20.96
C PRO A 137 -9.97 -8.55 -21.07
N THR A 138 -9.36 -9.18 -22.09
CA THR A 138 -7.97 -9.07 -22.61
C THR A 138 -6.84 -9.46 -21.66
N SER A 139 -6.38 -10.70 -21.83
CA SER A 139 -5.67 -11.51 -20.84
C SER A 139 -4.22 -11.10 -20.59
N PHE A 140 -3.98 -10.41 -19.47
CA PHE A 140 -2.94 -10.89 -18.55
C PHE A 140 -3.43 -12.26 -18.08
N ARG A 141 -3.01 -13.34 -18.75
CA ARG A 141 -3.31 -14.68 -18.24
C ARG A 141 -2.45 -14.84 -16.99
N ALA A 142 -3.06 -14.75 -15.82
CA ALA A 142 -2.41 -15.22 -14.61
C ALA A 142 -1.97 -16.67 -14.88
N ALA A 143 -0.72 -16.99 -14.54
CA ALA A 143 -0.21 -18.34 -14.59
C ALA A 143 -0.08 -18.82 -13.15
N PRO A 144 -1.14 -19.38 -12.53
CA PRO A 144 -1.11 -19.77 -11.12
C PRO A 144 0.05 -20.72 -10.81
N ARG A 145 0.38 -21.63 -11.73
CA ARG A 145 1.57 -22.49 -11.60
C ARG A 145 2.89 -21.73 -11.52
N ALA A 146 3.04 -20.63 -12.25
CA ALA A 146 4.24 -19.81 -12.17
C ALA A 146 4.29 -19.03 -10.83
N LEU A 147 3.13 -18.60 -10.32
CA LEU A 147 3.02 -18.00 -9.00
C LEU A 147 3.35 -19.01 -7.88
N ASP A 148 2.87 -20.25 -8.00
CA ASP A 148 3.18 -21.33 -7.06
C ASP A 148 4.67 -21.66 -7.05
N GLN A 149 5.32 -21.67 -8.22
CA GLN A 149 6.77 -21.86 -8.34
C GLN A 149 7.55 -20.73 -7.64
N VAL A 150 7.18 -19.47 -7.88
CA VAL A 150 7.81 -18.32 -7.22
C VAL A 150 7.58 -18.34 -5.71
N ALA A 151 6.37 -18.71 -5.26
CA ALA A 151 6.08 -18.87 -3.83
C ALA A 151 6.92 -19.97 -3.19
N ALA A 152 7.10 -21.11 -3.86
CA ALA A 152 7.94 -22.21 -3.40
C ALA A 152 9.42 -21.82 -3.33
N GLU A 153 9.92 -21.07 -4.32
CA GLU A 153 11.30 -20.54 -4.33
C GLU A 153 11.54 -19.56 -3.16
N LEU A 154 10.60 -18.65 -2.92
CA LEU A 154 10.65 -17.72 -1.79
C LEU A 154 10.58 -18.44 -0.44
N ALA A 155 9.73 -19.46 -0.32
CA ALA A 155 9.64 -20.29 0.89
C ALA A 155 10.95 -21.05 1.15
N ALA A 156 11.58 -21.59 0.09
CA ALA A 156 12.88 -22.25 0.18
C ALA A 156 14.00 -21.28 0.58
N GLN A 157 13.98 -20.04 0.05
CA GLN A 157 14.90 -18.98 0.47
C GLN A 157 14.72 -18.60 1.94
N ALA A 158 13.47 -18.47 2.41
CA ALA A 158 13.17 -18.22 3.81
C ALA A 158 13.69 -19.36 4.71
N GLN A 159 13.55 -20.62 4.29
CA GLN A 159 14.05 -21.76 5.07
C GLN A 159 15.58 -21.73 5.20
N ARG A 160 16.31 -21.39 4.12
CA ARG A 160 17.76 -21.22 4.17
C ARG A 160 18.17 -20.12 5.15
N LEU A 161 17.47 -18.99 5.16
CA LEU A 161 17.73 -17.90 6.10
C LEU A 161 17.45 -18.30 7.56
N ARG A 162 16.46 -19.17 7.82
CA ARG A 162 16.21 -19.70 9.18
C ARG A 162 17.33 -20.62 9.64
N SER A 163 17.87 -21.46 8.75
CA SER A 163 19.04 -22.28 9.06
C SER A 163 20.25 -21.42 9.43
N VAL A 164 20.53 -20.37 8.64
CA VAL A 164 21.61 -19.41 8.96
C VAL A 164 21.35 -18.68 10.28
N GLN A 165 20.10 -18.31 10.58
CA GLN A 165 19.75 -17.73 11.87
C GLN A 165 20.05 -18.69 13.04
N GLY A 166 19.73 -19.97 12.88
CA GLY A 166 20.03 -21.00 13.89
C GLY A 166 21.52 -21.19 14.11
N GLU A 167 22.32 -21.16 13.04
CA GLU A 167 23.78 -21.25 13.13
C GLU A 167 24.39 -20.03 13.82
N VAL A 168 23.94 -18.81 13.47
CA VAL A 168 24.40 -17.56 14.08
C VAL A 168 23.95 -17.43 15.54
N GLY A 169 22.84 -18.06 15.93
CA GLY A 169 22.34 -18.10 17.30
C GLY A 169 22.99 -19.17 18.20
N SER A 170 24.00 -19.90 17.73
CA SER A 170 24.75 -20.87 18.54
C SER A 170 25.51 -20.16 19.67
N PRO A 171 25.69 -20.80 20.85
CA PRO A 171 26.09 -20.10 22.07
C PRO A 171 27.39 -19.33 21.91
N GLU A 172 27.40 -18.09 22.41
CA GLU A 172 28.57 -17.22 22.39
C GLU A 172 29.79 -17.94 23.00
N PRO A 173 31.01 -17.73 22.47
CA PRO A 173 32.21 -18.21 23.11
C PRO A 173 32.25 -17.69 24.56
N ALA A 174 32.59 -18.55 25.51
CA ALA A 174 32.67 -18.18 26.93
C ALA A 174 33.47 -16.88 27.10
N SER A 175 33.10 -16.02 28.04
CA SER A 175 33.80 -14.75 28.30
C SER A 175 35.29 -14.92 28.64
N THR A 176 35.69 -16.14 29.02
CA THR A 176 37.07 -16.58 29.27
C THR A 176 37.82 -17.01 28.01
N ALA A 177 37.14 -17.24 26.89
CA ALA A 177 37.75 -17.65 25.62
C ALA A 177 38.72 -16.60 25.05
N PHE A 178 38.58 -15.34 25.48
CA PHE A 178 39.45 -14.24 25.06
C PHE A 178 40.56 -13.91 26.10
N GLY A 179 40.69 -14.65 27.21
CA GLY A 179 41.86 -14.56 28.09
C GLY A 179 41.78 -13.53 29.22
N GLY A 180 40.61 -12.95 29.50
CA GLY A 180 40.31 -12.23 30.76
C GLY A 180 40.95 -10.84 30.94
N LEU A 181 41.70 -10.33 29.96
CA LEU A 181 42.24 -8.96 29.96
C LEU A 181 41.15 -7.94 29.57
N PRO A 182 41.20 -6.68 30.04
CA PRO A 182 40.17 -5.66 29.71
C PRO A 182 39.92 -5.46 28.21
N GLN A 183 40.98 -5.48 27.39
CA GLN A 183 40.87 -5.38 25.92
C GLN A 183 40.17 -6.60 25.31
N SER A 184 40.33 -7.77 25.93
CA SER A 184 39.70 -9.01 25.51
C SER A 184 38.21 -9.07 25.87
N GLN A 185 37.81 -8.44 26.98
CA GLN A 185 36.41 -8.27 27.36
C GLN A 185 35.69 -7.32 26.40
N GLN A 186 36.33 -6.21 26.01
CA GLN A 186 35.78 -5.30 25.00
C GLN A 186 35.61 -5.97 23.63
N ALA A 187 36.54 -6.84 23.24
CA ALA A 187 36.42 -7.62 22.01
C ALA A 187 35.25 -8.63 22.06
N ALA A 188 35.05 -9.29 23.21
CA ALA A 188 33.92 -10.18 23.44
C ALA A 188 32.57 -9.44 23.37
N GLU A 189 32.46 -8.27 24.02
CA GLU A 189 31.26 -7.43 23.97
C GLU A 189 30.96 -6.90 22.55
N ALA A 190 31.99 -6.52 21.79
CA ALA A 190 31.82 -6.07 20.41
C ALA A 190 31.34 -7.21 19.50
N HIS A 191 31.87 -8.43 19.69
CA HIS A 191 31.42 -9.62 18.99
C HIS A 191 29.96 -9.94 19.31
N ALA A 192 29.56 -9.91 20.59
CA ALA A 192 28.18 -10.13 21.03
C ALA A 192 27.19 -9.17 20.34
N LYS A 193 27.51 -7.85 20.36
CA LYS A 193 26.69 -6.82 19.68
C LYS A 193 26.59 -7.04 18.17
N LEU A 194 27.67 -7.50 17.54
CA LEU A 194 27.69 -7.80 16.11
C LEU A 194 26.78 -8.99 15.78
N VAL A 195 26.86 -10.08 16.54
CA VAL A 195 26.00 -11.27 16.42
C VAL A 195 24.52 -10.89 16.61
N GLU A 196 24.20 -10.08 17.63
CA GLU A 196 22.84 -9.59 17.87
C GLU A 196 22.31 -8.74 16.70
N SER A 197 23.15 -7.85 16.16
CA SER A 197 22.78 -7.02 15.01
C SER A 197 22.53 -7.83 13.75
N LEU A 198 23.32 -8.88 13.52
CA LEU A 198 23.16 -9.82 12.41
C LEU A 198 21.88 -10.63 12.57
N ALA A 199 21.60 -11.14 13.78
CA ALA A 199 20.37 -11.88 14.09
C ALA A 199 19.12 -11.03 13.82
N THR A 200 19.15 -9.74 14.18
CA THR A 200 18.03 -8.81 13.93
C THR A 200 17.82 -8.57 12.44
N ARG A 201 18.90 -8.36 11.66
CA ARG A 201 18.83 -8.17 10.21
C ARG A 201 18.31 -9.42 9.50
N ILE A 202 18.77 -10.61 9.91
CA ILE A 202 18.30 -11.89 9.37
C ILE A 202 16.81 -12.07 9.68
N THR A 203 16.36 -11.76 10.90
CA THR A 203 14.95 -11.82 11.29
C THR A 203 14.08 -10.87 10.46
N ALA A 204 14.54 -9.65 10.22
CA ALA A 204 13.82 -8.69 9.36
C ALA A 204 13.69 -9.19 7.92
N GLN A 205 14.76 -9.78 7.37
CA GLN A 205 14.75 -10.34 6.01
C GLN A 205 13.85 -11.59 5.91
N LEU A 206 13.84 -12.42 6.95
CA LEU A 206 12.94 -13.57 7.08
C LEU A 206 11.47 -13.14 7.06
N ASN A 207 11.12 -12.13 7.86
CA ASN A 207 9.75 -11.62 7.92
C ASN A 207 9.30 -11.10 6.56
N ARG A 208 10.13 -10.30 5.88
CA ARG A 208 9.84 -9.80 4.52
C ARG A 208 9.64 -10.93 3.51
N THR A 209 10.54 -11.92 3.50
CA THR A 209 10.48 -13.04 2.57
C THR A 209 9.24 -13.91 2.82
N SER A 210 8.90 -14.13 4.09
CA SER A 210 7.68 -14.85 4.47
C SER A 210 6.42 -14.11 4.05
N THR A 211 6.34 -12.79 4.26
CA THR A 211 5.20 -11.97 3.82
C THR A 211 5.02 -12.01 2.31
N LEU A 212 6.12 -11.94 1.55
CA LEU A 212 6.08 -12.06 0.08
C LEU A 212 5.61 -13.44 -0.37
N ALA A 213 6.14 -14.50 0.22
CA ALA A 213 5.74 -15.87 -0.09
C ALA A 213 4.24 -16.08 0.17
N THR A 214 3.73 -15.67 1.33
CA THR A 214 2.31 -15.74 1.67
C THR A 214 1.46 -14.91 0.70
N GLY A 215 1.89 -13.69 0.36
CA GLY A 215 1.15 -12.84 -0.58
C GLY A 215 1.04 -13.44 -1.99
N VAL A 216 2.12 -14.03 -2.50
CA VAL A 216 2.12 -14.72 -3.80
C VAL A 216 1.24 -15.97 -3.75
N GLN A 217 1.32 -16.75 -2.67
CA GLN A 217 0.50 -17.94 -2.48
C GLN A 217 -1.00 -17.62 -2.39
N SER A 218 -1.37 -16.60 -1.61
CA SER A 218 -2.76 -16.12 -1.55
C SER A 218 -3.25 -15.63 -2.91
N SER A 219 -2.38 -14.96 -3.68
CA SER A 219 -2.73 -14.51 -5.04
C SER A 219 -3.01 -15.70 -5.96
N SER A 220 -2.15 -16.73 -5.94
CA SER A 220 -2.37 -17.98 -6.69
C SER A 220 -3.68 -18.67 -6.31
N ALA A 221 -3.94 -18.84 -5.00
CA ALA A 221 -5.16 -19.47 -4.49
C ALA A 221 -6.42 -18.72 -4.93
N ASN A 222 -6.41 -17.39 -4.88
CA ASN A 222 -7.53 -16.56 -5.32
C ASN A 222 -7.82 -16.74 -6.82
N TYR A 223 -6.78 -16.81 -7.68
CA TYR A 223 -6.97 -17.09 -9.10
C TYR A 223 -7.56 -18.49 -9.34
N GLN A 224 -7.05 -19.52 -8.66
CA GLN A 224 -7.55 -20.89 -8.79
C GLN A 224 -9.01 -21.03 -8.32
N GLN A 225 -9.36 -20.38 -7.21
CA GLN A 225 -10.73 -20.39 -6.69
C GLN A 225 -11.69 -19.67 -7.64
N GLY A 226 -11.29 -18.52 -8.19
CA GLY A 226 -12.07 -17.78 -9.18
C GLY A 226 -12.32 -18.59 -10.47
N ASP A 227 -11.30 -19.27 -10.99
CA ASP A 227 -11.42 -20.15 -12.16
C ASP A 227 -12.36 -21.33 -11.87
N THR A 228 -12.25 -21.95 -10.69
CA THR A 228 -13.09 -23.08 -10.28
C THR A 228 -14.56 -22.67 -10.15
N GLN A 229 -14.84 -21.55 -9.48
CA GLN A 229 -16.21 -21.02 -9.34
C GLN A 229 -16.83 -20.69 -10.69
N THR A 230 -16.05 -20.09 -11.59
CA THR A 230 -16.48 -19.77 -12.95
C THR A 230 -16.81 -21.06 -13.72
N ALA A 231 -15.94 -22.07 -13.66
CA ALA A 231 -16.18 -23.37 -14.30
C ALA A 231 -17.44 -24.09 -13.76
N THR A 232 -17.63 -24.13 -12.44
CA THR A 232 -18.83 -24.72 -11.83
C THR A 232 -20.10 -23.97 -12.25
N SER A 233 -20.06 -22.64 -12.33
CA SER A 233 -21.21 -21.84 -12.77
C SER A 233 -21.60 -22.16 -14.22
N TYR A 234 -20.63 -22.31 -15.13
CA TYR A 234 -20.91 -22.73 -16.51
C TYR A 234 -21.46 -24.15 -16.60
N GLN A 235 -20.96 -25.08 -15.79
CA GLN A 235 -21.49 -26.45 -15.75
C GLN A 235 -22.95 -26.50 -15.29
N SER A 236 -23.34 -25.66 -14.32
CA SER A 236 -24.73 -25.59 -13.85
C SER A 236 -25.72 -25.01 -14.87
N LEU A 237 -25.22 -24.26 -15.86
CA LEU A 237 -26.05 -23.72 -16.96
C LEU A 237 -26.25 -24.72 -18.11
N LEU A 238 -25.50 -25.83 -18.10
CA LEU A 238 -25.54 -26.88 -19.12
C LEU A 238 -26.29 -28.15 -18.66
N ALA A 239 -26.78 -28.17 -17.42
CA ALA A 239 -27.54 -29.26 -16.80
C ALA A 239 -29.03 -28.93 -16.73
#